data_AF-A0A2N5JPR4-F1
#
_entry.id   AF-A0A2N5JPR4-F1
#
_cell.length_a   1.000
_cell.length_b   1.000
_cell.length_c   1.000
_cell.angle_alpha   90.00
_cell.angle_beta   90.00
_cell.angle_gamma   90.00
#
_symmetry.space_group_name_H-M   'P 1'
#
loop_
_entity.id
_entity.type
_entity.pdbx_description
1 polymer ?
#
loop_
_entity_poly.entity_id
_entity_poly.type
_entity_poly.pdbx_seq_one_letter_code
_entity_poly.pdbx_strand_id
1 'polypeptide(L)'
;MKTFNNIEVVYSNSHKYHINRVSNENFQSFAELLEKITIQYYKYDGAIGEMLQVPEIVEDFENLCSIIPVKKVQGGKIGKEEEFLDWEMIRDNWEQLVILFCNSGLTEDRDATPIAPPLLAKLNFLSTSKWVQKVVSQE
;
A
#
# COMPACT_ATOMS: atom_id res chain seq x y z
N MET A 1 16.63 15.13 15.48
CA MET A 1 15.72 15.12 14.31
C MET A 1 15.01 13.78 14.28
N LYS A 2 13.67 13.75 14.36
CA LYS A 2 12.91 12.50 14.24
C LYS A 2 12.91 12.11 12.76
N THR A 3 13.63 11.05 12.42
CA THR A 3 13.67 10.44 11.09
C THR A 3 12.23 10.06 10.73
N PHE A 4 11.67 10.66 9.67
CA PHE A 4 10.31 10.33 9.27
C PHE A 4 10.27 8.87 8.82
N ASN A 5 9.46 8.07 9.51
CA ASN A 5 9.42 6.60 9.46
C ASN A 5 9.24 6.06 8.05
N ASN A 6 10.29 5.49 7.48
CA ASN A 6 10.24 4.72 6.24
C ASN A 6 9.50 3.39 6.49
N ILE A 7 8.84 2.82 5.48
CA ILE A 7 8.28 1.46 5.57
C ILE A 7 9.26 0.50 4.88
N GLU A 8 9.60 -0.62 5.52
CA GLU A 8 10.36 -1.69 4.87
C GLU A 8 9.41 -2.59 4.07
N VAL A 9 9.78 -2.90 2.84
CA VAL A 9 9.10 -3.84 1.95
C VAL A 9 10.10 -4.91 1.53
N VAL A 10 9.66 -6.17 1.51
CA VAL A 10 10.46 -7.31 1.09
C VAL A 10 10.00 -7.74 -0.29
N TYR A 11 10.93 -7.77 -1.24
CA TYR A 11 10.69 -8.26 -2.59
C TYR A 11 10.82 -9.80 -2.64
N SER A 12 10.20 -10.44 -3.62
CA SER A 12 10.25 -11.89 -3.85
C SER A 12 11.68 -12.45 -3.97
N ASN A 13 12.61 -11.64 -4.45
CA ASN A 13 14.05 -11.96 -4.50
C ASN A 13 14.78 -11.80 -3.14
N SER A 14 14.04 -11.65 -2.04
CA SER A 14 14.54 -11.45 -0.67
C SER A 14 15.33 -10.16 -0.41
N HIS A 15 15.38 -9.24 -1.39
CA HIS A 15 15.92 -7.91 -1.15
C HIS A 15 14.92 -7.05 -0.38
N LYS A 16 15.47 -6.21 0.51
CA LYS A 16 14.72 -5.24 1.30
C LYS A 16 14.81 -3.87 0.66
N TYR A 17 13.68 -3.18 0.63
CA TYR A 17 13.55 -1.83 0.12
C TYR A 17 12.86 -0.96 1.16
N HIS A 18 13.19 0.32 1.17
CA HIS A 18 12.50 1.32 1.98
C HIS A 18 11.60 2.16 1.09
N ILE A 19 10.32 2.18 1.43
CA ILE A 19 9.33 3.05 0.83
C ILE A 19 9.50 4.47 1.38
N ASN A 20 9.61 5.43 0.48
CA ASN A 20 9.63 6.85 0.79
C ASN A 20 8.24 7.47 0.55
N ARG A 21 8.10 8.72 0.99
CA ARG A 21 6.91 9.51 0.66
C ARG A 21 6.82 9.77 -0.83
N VAL A 22 5.59 9.78 -1.33
CA VAL A 22 5.29 10.15 -2.71
C VAL A 22 5.52 11.65 -2.90
N SER A 23 6.07 12.03 -4.04
CA SER A 23 6.29 13.44 -4.41
C SER A 23 4.97 14.19 -4.60
N ASN A 24 4.99 15.51 -4.38
CA ASN A 24 3.79 16.34 -4.50
C ASN A 24 3.15 16.29 -5.90
N GLU A 25 3.94 16.11 -6.95
CA GLU A 25 3.47 15.99 -8.34
C GLU A 25 2.60 14.75 -8.57
N ASN A 26 2.89 13.64 -7.90
CA ASN A 26 2.17 12.36 -8.03
C ASN A 26 1.16 12.14 -6.90
N PHE A 27 1.12 13.04 -5.91
CA PHE A 27 0.35 12.84 -4.68
C PHE A 27 -1.16 12.71 -4.92
N GLN A 28 -1.71 13.48 -5.87
CA GLN A 28 -3.14 13.41 -6.19
C GLN A 28 -3.51 12.02 -6.75
N SER A 29 -2.79 11.57 -7.78
CA SER A 29 -3.00 10.24 -8.37
C SER A 29 -2.79 9.13 -7.35
N PHE A 30 -1.76 9.26 -6.51
CA PHE A 30 -1.51 8.34 -5.39
C PHE A 30 -2.69 8.27 -4.42
N ALA A 31 -3.24 9.41 -3.99
CA ALA A 31 -4.36 9.45 -3.06
C ALA A 31 -5.62 8.82 -3.66
N GLU A 32 -5.91 9.11 -4.94
CA GLU A 32 -7.07 8.58 -5.66
C GLU A 32 -6.98 7.06 -5.86
N LEU A 33 -5.83 6.56 -6.31
CA LEU A 33 -5.61 5.12 -6.49
C LEU A 33 -5.65 4.36 -5.15
N LEU A 34 -4.99 4.90 -4.12
CA LEU A 34 -4.99 4.29 -2.79
C LEU A 34 -6.40 4.26 -2.18
N GLU A 35 -7.17 5.35 -2.35
CA GLU A 35 -8.59 5.39 -1.96
C GLU A 35 -9.40 4.32 -2.71
N LYS A 36 -9.25 4.26 -4.04
CA LYS A 36 -9.97 3.31 -4.90
C LYS A 36 -9.71 1.86 -4.47
N ILE A 37 -8.44 1.48 -4.31
CA ILE A 37 -8.04 0.14 -3.85
C ILE A 37 -8.58 -0.15 -2.46
N THR A 38 -8.45 0.80 -1.53
CA THR A 38 -8.95 0.63 -0.15
C THR A 38 -10.46 0.41 -0.13
N ILE A 39 -11.23 1.17 -0.92
CA ILE A 39 -12.68 0.99 -1.03
C ILE A 39 -13.02 -0.38 -1.63
N GLN A 40 -12.32 -0.81 -2.68
CA GLN A 40 -12.52 -2.15 -3.24
C GLN A 40 -12.26 -3.23 -2.20
N TYR A 41 -11.19 -3.12 -1.42
CA TYR A 41 -10.92 -4.07 -0.34
C TYR A 41 -12.07 -4.26 0.63
N TYR A 42 -12.75 -3.18 1.03
CA TYR A 42 -13.93 -3.30 1.88
C TYR A 42 -15.17 -3.80 1.15
N LYS A 43 -15.33 -3.53 -0.16
CA LYS A 43 -16.44 -4.08 -0.97
C LYS A 43 -16.35 -5.59 -1.18
N TYR A 44 -15.13 -6.12 -1.15
CA TYR A 44 -14.86 -7.55 -1.22
C TYR A 44 -14.72 -8.18 0.17
N ASP A 45 -15.20 -7.53 1.24
CA ASP A 45 -15.13 -8.03 2.62
C ASP A 45 -13.72 -8.44 3.07
N GLY A 46 -12.69 -7.76 2.54
CA GLY A 46 -11.28 -8.06 2.81
C GLY A 46 -10.71 -9.25 2.04
N ALA A 47 -11.45 -9.87 1.12
CA ALA A 47 -10.99 -10.98 0.30
C ALA A 47 -10.02 -10.53 -0.81
N ILE A 48 -8.77 -10.20 -0.44
CA ILE A 48 -7.73 -9.74 -1.39
C ILE A 48 -7.51 -10.74 -2.54
N GLY A 49 -7.63 -12.04 -2.28
CA GLY A 49 -7.49 -13.07 -3.30
C GLY A 49 -8.56 -13.00 -4.41
N GLU A 50 -9.78 -12.54 -4.08
CA GLU A 50 -10.84 -12.33 -5.06
C GLU A 50 -10.62 -11.03 -5.84
N MET A 51 -10.18 -9.97 -5.16
CA MET A 51 -9.82 -8.70 -5.80
C MET A 51 -8.75 -8.87 -6.88
N LEU A 52 -7.72 -9.68 -6.60
CA LEU A 52 -6.60 -9.91 -7.52
C LEU A 52 -6.98 -10.76 -8.75
N GLN A 53 -8.20 -11.31 -8.81
CA GLN A 53 -8.74 -11.94 -10.01
C GLN A 53 -9.38 -10.93 -10.98
N VAL A 54 -9.60 -9.69 -10.54
CA VAL A 54 -10.21 -8.62 -11.34
C VAL A 54 -9.12 -7.81 -12.03
N PRO A 55 -8.99 -7.88 -13.37
CA PRO A 55 -7.89 -7.24 -14.09
C PRO A 55 -7.78 -5.74 -13.84
N GLU A 56 -8.90 -5.04 -13.72
CA GLU A 56 -8.92 -3.59 -13.50
C GLU A 56 -8.39 -3.22 -12.11
N ILE A 57 -8.57 -4.08 -11.10
CA ILE A 57 -8.01 -3.87 -9.77
C ILE A 57 -6.50 -4.12 -9.80
N VAL A 58 -6.04 -5.14 -10.53
CA VAL A 58 -4.61 -5.40 -10.72
C VAL A 58 -3.93 -4.21 -11.42
N GLU A 59 -4.56 -3.66 -12.45
CA GLU A 59 -4.06 -2.45 -13.13
C GLU A 59 -3.97 -1.25 -12.17
N ASP A 60 -4.95 -1.07 -11.26
CA ASP A 60 -4.86 -0.03 -10.24
C ASP A 60 -3.67 -0.23 -9.29
N PHE A 61 -3.38 -1.48 -8.89
CA PHE A 61 -2.20 -1.80 -8.08
C PHE A 61 -0.89 -1.53 -8.83
N GLU A 62 -0.79 -1.93 -10.09
CA GLU A 62 0.37 -1.68 -10.95
C GLU A 62 0.63 -0.18 -11.10
N ASN A 63 -0.41 0.58 -11.43
CA ASN A 63 -0.35 2.04 -11.53
C ASN A 63 0.07 2.69 -10.22
N LEU A 64 -0.48 2.23 -9.08
CA LEU A 64 -0.10 2.74 -7.77
C LEU A 64 1.36 2.41 -7.42
N CYS A 65 1.85 1.20 -7.73
CA CYS A 65 3.23 0.82 -7.49
C CYS A 65 4.21 1.68 -8.30
N SER A 66 3.85 1.99 -9.56
CA SER A 66 4.69 2.78 -10.48
C SER A 66 5.01 4.22 -10.01
N ILE A 67 4.28 4.73 -9.01
CA ILE A 67 4.46 6.08 -8.45
C ILE A 67 4.97 6.08 -7.01
N ILE A 68 5.14 4.92 -6.37
CA ILE A 68 5.62 4.81 -4.99
C ILE A 68 7.15 4.71 -5.01
N PRO A 69 7.87 5.73 -4.50
CA PRO A 69 9.33 5.71 -4.52
C PRO A 69 9.90 4.76 -3.47
N VAL A 70 10.92 3.99 -3.86
CA VAL A 70 11.63 3.06 -3.00
C VAL A 70 13.15 3.24 -3.10
N LYS A 71 13.86 2.85 -2.05
CA LYS A 71 15.33 2.81 -2.02
C LYS A 71 15.81 1.47 -1.51
N LYS A 72 16.70 0.82 -2.27
CA LYS A 72 17.26 -0.47 -1.90
C LYS A 72 18.04 -0.39 -0.59
N VAL A 73 17.89 -1.40 0.27
CA VAL A 73 18.68 -1.52 1.51
C VAL A 73 19.79 -2.54 1.30
N GLN A 74 21.04 -2.12 1.49
CA GLN A 74 22.22 -3.00 1.40
C GLN A 74 23.10 -2.83 2.64
N GLY A 75 23.36 -3.93 3.36
CA GLY A 75 24.19 -3.91 4.57
C GLY A 75 23.65 -2.96 5.66
N GLY A 76 22.32 -2.83 5.78
CA GLY A 76 21.66 -1.92 6.71
C GLY A 76 21.71 -0.44 6.32
N LYS A 77 22.23 -0.10 5.13
CA LYS A 77 22.27 1.27 4.61
C LYS A 77 21.26 1.44 3.48
N ILE A 78 20.58 2.59 3.47
CA ILE A 78 19.65 2.99 2.41
C ILE A 78 20.47 3.49 1.21
N GLY A 79 20.21 2.91 0.04
CA GLY A 79 20.80 3.31 -1.23
C GLY A 79 20.48 4.76 -1.59
N LYS A 80 21.26 5.33 -2.51
CA LYS A 80 21.04 6.69 -3.02
C LYS A 80 20.11 6.73 -4.23
N GLU A 81 20.07 5.66 -4.99
CA GLU A 81 19.24 5.52 -6.19
C GLU A 81 17.79 5.33 -5.75
N GLU A 82 16.92 6.16 -6.31
CA GLU A 82 15.48 6.09 -6.10
C GLU A 82 14.89 5.32 -7.27
N GLU A 83 14.20 4.24 -6.92
CA GLU A 83 13.45 3.39 -7.84
C GLU A 83 11.96 3.53 -7.50
N PHE A 84 11.10 2.84 -8.24
CA PHE A 84 9.68 2.72 -7.90
C PHE A 84 9.36 1.32 -7.42
N LEU A 85 8.28 1.20 -6.65
CA LEU A 85 7.80 -0.08 -6.16
C LEU A 85 7.43 -0.96 -7.37
N ASP A 86 7.91 -2.20 -7.39
CA ASP A 86 7.67 -3.13 -8.48
C ASP A 86 6.58 -4.12 -8.08
N TRP A 87 5.44 -4.04 -8.77
CA TRP A 87 4.28 -4.90 -8.55
C TRP A 87 4.64 -6.38 -8.64
N GLU A 88 5.40 -6.77 -9.67
CA GLU A 88 5.75 -8.17 -9.91
C GLU A 88 6.61 -8.76 -8.79
N MET A 89 7.30 -7.90 -8.05
CA MET A 89 8.16 -8.32 -6.95
C MET A 89 7.43 -8.45 -5.62
N ILE A 90 6.21 -7.90 -5.49
CA ILE A 90 5.45 -7.89 -4.22
C ILE A 90 4.09 -8.59 -4.30
N ARG A 91 3.55 -8.83 -5.51
CA ARG A 91 2.21 -9.37 -5.74
C ARG A 91 1.90 -10.69 -5.05
N ASP A 92 2.92 -11.52 -4.82
CA ASP A 92 2.75 -12.84 -4.19
C ASP A 92 2.70 -12.77 -2.65
N ASN A 93 3.01 -11.62 -2.05
CA ASN A 93 2.97 -11.42 -0.60
C ASN A 93 1.69 -10.68 -0.18
N TRP A 94 0.60 -11.43 -0.08
CA TRP A 94 -0.72 -10.88 0.22
C TRP A 94 -0.77 -10.11 1.55
N GLU A 95 -0.03 -10.54 2.59
CA GLU A 95 0.01 -9.84 3.88
C GLU A 95 0.57 -8.43 3.71
N GLN A 96 1.68 -8.33 2.96
CA GLN A 96 2.31 -7.06 2.65
C GLN A 96 1.42 -6.18 1.78
N LEU A 97 0.71 -6.76 0.80
CA LEU A 97 -0.25 -6.00 -0.02
C LEU A 97 -1.36 -5.39 0.85
N VAL A 98 -1.99 -6.20 1.70
CA VAL A 98 -3.08 -5.74 2.57
C VAL A 98 -2.59 -4.65 3.50
N ILE A 99 -1.46 -4.85 4.19
CA ILE A 99 -0.92 -3.89 5.14
C ILE A 99 -0.53 -2.57 4.47
N LEU A 100 0.12 -2.63 3.31
CA LEU A 100 0.60 -1.45 2.60
C LEU A 100 -0.54 -0.63 2.01
N PHE A 101 -1.47 -1.29 1.31
CA PHE A 101 -2.43 -0.65 0.41
C PHE A 101 -3.86 -0.58 0.96
N CYS A 102 -4.27 -1.48 1.85
CA CYS A 102 -5.69 -1.65 2.18
C CYS A 102 -6.01 -1.39 3.66
N ASN A 103 -5.37 -2.13 4.56
CA ASN A 103 -5.63 -2.05 5.99
C ASN A 103 -4.38 -2.48 6.77
N SER A 104 -3.82 -1.56 7.57
CA SER A 104 -2.66 -1.86 8.41
C SER A 104 -2.99 -2.62 9.72
N GLY A 105 -4.26 -2.88 9.99
CA GLY A 105 -4.75 -3.62 11.16
C GLY A 105 -5.08 -5.07 10.82
N LEU A 106 -4.08 -5.86 10.41
CA LEU A 106 -4.21 -7.32 10.45
C LEU A 106 -4.03 -7.79 11.90
N THR A 107 -4.97 -8.58 12.41
CA THR A 107 -4.83 -9.22 13.73
C THR A 107 -3.84 -10.39 13.67
N GLU A 108 -3.40 -10.89 14.82
CA GLU A 108 -2.55 -12.09 14.91
C GLU A 108 -3.20 -13.33 14.27
N ASP A 109 -4.54 -13.36 14.24
CA ASP A 109 -5.34 -14.41 13.61
C ASP A 109 -5.53 -14.21 12.09
N ARG A 110 -4.89 -13.19 11.50
CA ARG A 110 -5.00 -12.78 10.07
C ARG A 110 -6.40 -12.32 9.65
N ASP A 111 -7.26 -12.03 10.60
CA ASP A 111 -8.57 -11.43 10.36
C ASP A 111 -8.43 -9.90 10.23
N ALA A 112 -9.19 -9.31 9.31
CA ALA A 112 -9.25 -7.85 9.14
C ALA A 112 -10.21 -7.23 10.17
N THR A 113 -9.70 -6.72 11.28
CA THR A 113 -10.47 -5.90 12.24
C THR A 113 -9.55 -4.94 12.98
N PRO A 114 -9.98 -3.74 13.43
CA PRO A 114 -10.91 -2.75 12.87
C PRO A 114 -10.35 -2.04 11.61
N ILE A 115 -11.15 -1.15 11.02
CA ILE A 115 -10.73 -0.33 9.88
C ILE A 115 -9.56 0.59 10.30
N ALA A 116 -8.35 0.25 9.86
CA ALA A 116 -7.17 1.08 10.04
C ALA A 116 -6.71 1.65 8.69
N PRO A 117 -6.09 2.84 8.67
CA PRO A 117 -5.52 3.38 7.44
C PRO A 117 -4.45 2.43 6.89
N PRO A 118 -4.32 2.25 5.58
CA PRO A 118 -3.17 1.61 4.97
C PRO A 118 -1.85 2.24 5.45
N LEU A 119 -0.76 1.47 5.51
CA LEU A 119 0.54 2.05 5.90
C LEU A 119 0.98 3.18 4.97
N LEU A 120 0.71 3.06 3.67
CA LEU A 120 1.02 4.11 2.69
C LEU A 120 0.27 5.42 2.97
N ALA A 121 -0.99 5.33 3.43
CA ALA A 121 -1.74 6.52 3.86
C ALA A 121 -1.09 7.16 5.10
N LYS A 122 -0.69 6.35 6.08
CA LYS A 122 0.01 6.83 7.29
C LYS A 122 1.35 7.51 6.95
N LEU A 123 2.15 6.91 6.08
CA LEU A 123 3.45 7.44 5.64
C LEU A 123 3.32 8.83 5.00
N ASN A 124 2.26 9.01 4.20
CA ASN A 124 1.99 10.21 3.40
C ASN A 124 1.00 11.18 4.07
N PHE A 125 0.64 10.95 5.34
CA PHE A 125 -0.31 11.77 6.11
C PHE A 125 -1.68 11.95 5.44
N LEU A 126 -2.14 10.94 4.70
CA LEU A 126 -3.48 10.93 4.13
C LEU A 126 -4.52 10.61 5.21
N SER A 127 -5.57 11.41 5.25
CA SER A 127 -6.73 11.15 6.10
C SER A 127 -7.68 10.16 5.41
N THR A 128 -7.89 8.99 6.01
CA THR A 128 -8.70 7.92 5.44
C THR A 128 -10.11 7.82 6.03
N SER A 129 -10.47 8.72 6.96
CA SER A 129 -11.77 8.68 7.66
C SER A 129 -12.97 8.80 6.71
N LYS A 130 -12.82 9.55 5.62
CA LYS A 130 -13.85 9.71 4.60
C LYS A 130 -14.01 8.49 3.67
N TRP A 131 -12.96 7.69 3.50
CA TRP A 131 -13.00 6.51 2.63
C TRP A 131 -13.93 5.45 3.22
N VAL A 132 -13.83 5.25 4.54
CA VAL A 132 -14.69 4.36 5.32
C VAL A 132 -16.15 4.78 5.25
N GLN A 133 -16.43 6.08 5.39
CA GLN A 133 -17.78 6.62 5.29
C GLN A 133 -18.40 6.36 3.91
N LYS A 134 -17.62 6.41 2.83
CA LYS A 134 -18.09 6.09 1.48
C LYS A 134 -18.47 4.62 1.30
N VAL A 135 -17.81 3.71 2.01
CA VAL A 135 -18.18 2.29 2.00
C VAL A 135 -19.53 2.10 2.70
N VAL A 136 -19.67 2.63 3.92
CA VAL A 136 -20.89 2.48 4.75
C VAL A 136 -22.11 3.21 4.18
N SER A 137 -21.92 4.22 3.33
CA SER A 137 -23.02 5.01 2.73
C SER A 137 -23.45 4.54 1.33
N GLN A 138 -22.81 3.51 0.78
CA GLN A 138 -23.18 2.91 -0.50
C GLN A 138 -24.04 1.64 -0.35
N GLU A 139 -24.42 1.28 0.88
CA GLU A 139 -25.47 0.31 1.23
C GLU A 139 -26.81 1.02 1.48
#